data_AF-A0AAP5Y764-F1
#
_entry.id   AF-A0AAP5Y764-F1
#
_cell.length_a   1.000
_cell.length_b   1.000
_cell.length_c   1.000
_cell.angle_alpha   90.00
_cell.angle_beta   90.00
_cell.angle_gamma   90.00
#
_symmetry.space_group_name_H-M   'P 1'
#
loop_
_entity.id
_entity.type
_entity.pdbx_description
1 polymer ?
#
loop_
_entity_poly.entity_id
_entity_poly.type
_entity_poly.pdbx_seq_one_letter_code
_entity_poly.pdbx_strand_id
1 'polypeptide(L)'
;MMIERIRREHGYMVRLLAILRHKLNEIKKERVINYALVSEIVDYLSNHSEKVHHPKEDILYHHFLEHYGKQQTMENLEKEHLELASKTREFSSVIEMILQDAVVPQDMFVAHLEDFIESQRHHLELEERKILPLIEELFTTEDWQHVESLWSVSEDDPVFGDTVADRYKQLAERVRQSDTEYV
;
A
#
# COMPACT_ATOMS: atom_id res chain seq x y z
N MET A 1 -18.19 7.32 2.07
CA MET A 1 -18.17 6.07 2.84
C MET A 1 -16.73 5.60 2.94
N MET A 2 -16.32 5.10 4.09
CA MET A 2 -14.95 4.73 4.42
C MET A 2 -14.40 3.67 3.46
N ILE A 3 -15.21 2.67 3.13
CA ILE A 3 -14.86 1.62 2.17
C ILE A 3 -14.52 2.17 0.77
N GLU A 4 -15.20 3.22 0.31
CA GLU A 4 -14.92 3.86 -0.98
C GLU A 4 -13.64 4.71 -0.97
N ARG A 5 -13.13 5.06 0.21
CA ARG A 5 -11.80 5.69 0.35
C ARG A 5 -10.72 4.62 0.34
N ILE A 6 -10.90 3.54 1.08
CA ILE A 6 -10.00 2.36 1.09
C ILE A 6 -9.83 1.81 -0.33
N ARG A 7 -10.91 1.53 -1.06
CA ARG A 7 -10.86 1.05 -2.45
C ARG A 7 -10.12 2.00 -3.40
N ARG A 8 -10.26 3.31 -3.21
CA ARG A 8 -9.53 4.32 -4.00
C ARG A 8 -8.03 4.26 -3.71
N GLU A 9 -7.67 4.15 -2.44
CA GLU A 9 -6.29 4.01 -1.97
C GLU A 9 -5.67 2.70 -2.49
N HIS A 10 -6.40 1.58 -2.48
CA HIS A 10 -5.98 0.34 -3.15
C HIS A 10 -5.69 0.56 -4.63
N GLY A 11 -6.53 1.33 -5.33
CA GLY A 11 -6.28 1.72 -6.72
C GLY A 11 -4.95 2.45 -6.89
N TYR A 12 -4.59 3.34 -5.96
CA TYR A 12 -3.27 4.00 -5.95
C TYR A 12 -2.15 2.99 -5.72
N MET A 13 -2.28 2.12 -4.71
CA MET A 13 -1.26 1.12 -4.39
C MET A 13 -1.01 0.15 -5.55
N VAL A 14 -2.06 -0.34 -6.21
CA VAL A 14 -1.95 -1.21 -7.40
C VAL A 14 -1.17 -0.52 -8.51
N ARG A 15 -1.40 0.77 -8.76
CA ARG A 15 -0.64 1.56 -9.76
C ARG A 15 0.84 1.66 -9.38
N LEU A 16 1.15 1.87 -8.11
CA LEU A 16 2.52 1.93 -7.59
C LEU A 16 3.24 0.57 -7.70
N LEU A 17 2.56 -0.52 -7.37
CA LEU A 17 3.07 -1.88 -7.53
C LEU A 17 3.35 -2.22 -9.01
N ALA A 18 2.54 -1.72 -9.94
CA ALA A 18 2.78 -1.88 -11.37
C ALA A 18 4.07 -1.15 -11.82
N ILE A 19 4.34 0.05 -11.30
CA ILE A 19 5.59 0.79 -11.55
C ILE A 19 6.79 0.01 -11.01
N LEU A 20 6.69 -0.51 -9.78
CA LEU A 20 7.76 -1.33 -9.19
C LEU A 20 8.01 -2.62 -9.99
N ARG A 21 6.95 -3.29 -10.45
CA ARG A 21 7.09 -4.49 -11.30
C ARG A 21 7.76 -4.19 -12.63
N HIS A 22 7.48 -3.03 -13.22
CA HIS A 22 8.21 -2.57 -14.39
C HIS A 22 9.71 -2.38 -14.06
N LYS A 23 10.05 -1.73 -12.94
CA LYS A 23 11.46 -1.57 -12.51
C LYS A 23 12.15 -2.91 -12.24
N LEU A 24 11.48 -3.85 -11.59
CA LEU A 24 11.97 -5.22 -11.39
C LEU A 24 12.35 -5.89 -12.72
N ASN A 25 11.48 -5.77 -13.73
CA ASN A 25 11.74 -6.33 -15.06
C ASN A 25 12.91 -5.65 -15.78
N GLU A 26 13.12 -4.35 -15.57
CA GLU A 26 14.27 -3.64 -16.15
C GLU A 26 15.58 -4.07 -15.50
N ILE A 27 15.64 -4.23 -14.17
CA ILE A 27 16.83 -4.75 -13.47
C ILE A 27 17.15 -6.18 -13.92
N LYS A 28 16.13 -7.05 -14.05
CA LYS A 28 16.31 -8.43 -14.54
C LYS A 28 16.88 -8.48 -15.96
N LYS A 29 16.82 -7.39 -16.73
CA LYS A 29 17.43 -7.21 -18.06
C LYS A 29 18.75 -6.42 -18.02
N GLU A 30 19.36 -6.27 -16.85
CA GLU A 30 20.60 -5.52 -16.62
C GLU A 30 20.50 -4.03 -17.02
N ARG A 31 19.28 -3.47 -16.98
CA ARG A 31 19.06 -2.04 -17.24
C ARG A 31 19.12 -1.26 -15.94
N VAL A 32 19.68 -0.06 -16.04
CA VAL A 32 19.76 0.88 -14.92
C VAL A 32 18.35 1.36 -14.54
N ILE A 33 18.07 1.42 -13.25
CA ILE A 33 16.83 1.97 -12.71
C ILE A 33 17.10 3.19 -11.82
N ASN A 34 16.06 3.98 -11.58
CA ASN A 34 16.09 5.05 -10.59
C ASN A 34 15.71 4.48 -9.22
N TYR A 35 16.71 4.23 -8.35
CA TYR A 35 16.51 3.75 -6.99
C TYR A 35 15.85 4.77 -6.07
N ALA A 36 16.00 6.08 -6.33
CA ALA A 36 15.30 7.11 -5.57
C ALA A 36 13.78 7.04 -5.80
N LEU A 37 13.35 6.79 -7.04
CA LEU A 37 11.93 6.53 -7.34
C LEU A 37 11.42 5.26 -6.64
N VAL A 38 12.21 4.18 -6.61
CA VAL A 38 11.84 2.97 -5.86
C VAL A 38 11.69 3.28 -4.37
N SER A 39 12.62 4.06 -3.81
CA SER A 39 12.55 4.54 -2.42
C SER A 39 11.29 5.36 -2.14
N GLU A 40 10.94 6.33 -3.00
CA GLU A 40 9.73 7.14 -2.83
C GLU A 40 8.46 6.29 -2.86
N ILE A 41 8.40 5.26 -3.73
CA ILE A 41 7.24 4.35 -3.79
C ILE A 41 7.15 3.49 -2.54
N VAL A 42 8.26 2.88 -2.10
CA VAL A 42 8.28 2.02 -0.92
C VAL A 42 7.98 2.82 0.35
N ASP A 43 8.52 4.04 0.45
CA ASP A 43 8.19 4.98 1.52
C ASP A 43 6.71 5.34 1.53
N TYR A 44 6.10 5.61 0.37
CA TYR A 44 4.67 5.86 0.29
C TYR A 44 3.86 4.64 0.77
N LEU A 45 4.15 3.45 0.22
CA LEU A 45 3.43 2.20 0.53
C LEU A 45 3.62 1.72 1.97
N SER A 46 4.62 2.22 2.70
CA SER A 46 4.78 1.98 4.14
C SER A 46 4.24 3.13 4.96
N ASN A 47 4.87 4.30 4.88
CA ASN A 47 4.63 5.40 5.81
C ASN A 47 3.27 6.06 5.62
N HIS A 48 2.78 6.18 4.39
CA HIS A 48 1.44 6.72 4.16
C HIS A 48 0.39 5.66 4.50
N SER A 49 0.58 4.43 4.03
CA SER A 49 -0.36 3.33 4.30
C SER A 49 -0.54 3.07 5.80
N GLU A 50 0.54 2.99 6.57
CA GLU A 50 0.48 2.77 8.03
C GLU A 50 -0.22 3.92 8.79
N LYS A 51 -0.16 5.16 8.29
CA LYS A 51 -0.69 6.34 9.00
C LYS A 51 -2.10 6.70 8.59
N VAL A 52 -2.50 6.35 7.36
CA VAL A 52 -3.73 6.84 6.76
C VAL A 52 -4.60 5.69 6.29
N HIS A 53 -4.04 4.70 5.61
CA HIS A 53 -4.79 3.60 5.01
C HIS A 53 -5.19 2.52 6.04
N HIS A 54 -4.21 1.80 6.60
CA HIS A 54 -4.45 0.70 7.53
C HIS A 54 -5.29 1.13 8.74
N PRO A 55 -5.13 2.35 9.32
CA PRO A 55 -6.00 2.78 10.42
C PRO A 55 -7.50 2.82 10.07
N LYS A 56 -7.87 3.08 8.80
CA LYS A 56 -9.27 2.98 8.36
C LYS A 56 -9.73 1.53 8.31
N GLU A 57 -8.90 0.65 7.78
CA GLU A 57 -9.17 -0.78 7.68
C GLU A 57 -9.30 -1.41 9.06
N ASP A 58 -8.36 -1.10 9.96
CA ASP A 58 -8.39 -1.54 11.34
C ASP A 58 -9.71 -1.12 12.01
N ILE A 59 -10.19 0.12 11.82
CA ILE A 59 -11.50 0.54 12.34
C ILE A 59 -12.63 -0.38 11.84
N LEU A 60 -12.66 -0.68 10.53
CA LEU A 60 -13.68 -1.58 9.96
C LEU A 60 -13.54 -3.00 10.51
N TYR A 61 -12.32 -3.52 10.61
CA TYR A 61 -12.03 -4.89 11.04
C TYR A 61 -12.38 -5.10 12.51
N HIS A 62 -12.03 -4.15 13.38
CA HIS A 62 -12.38 -4.21 14.80
C HIS A 62 -13.91 -4.22 14.99
N HIS A 63 -14.62 -3.31 14.32
CA HIS A 63 -16.09 -3.28 14.37
C HIS A 63 -16.69 -4.58 13.84
N PHE A 64 -16.17 -5.10 12.72
CA PHE A 64 -16.62 -6.36 12.15
C PHE A 64 -16.44 -7.52 13.14
N LEU A 65 -15.27 -7.66 13.74
CA LEU A 65 -14.97 -8.75 14.67
C LEU A 65 -15.82 -8.68 15.94
N GLU A 66 -16.06 -7.48 16.48
CA GLU A 66 -16.88 -7.27 17.67
C GLU A 66 -18.36 -7.67 17.44
N HIS A 67 -18.92 -7.30 16.29
CA HIS A 67 -20.35 -7.42 16.02
C HIS A 67 -20.74 -8.66 15.20
N TYR A 68 -19.84 -9.15 14.34
CA TYR A 68 -20.11 -10.22 13.36
C TYR A 68 -19.14 -11.41 13.46
N GLY A 69 -18.01 -11.26 14.17
CA GLY A 69 -16.94 -12.26 14.23
C GLY A 69 -17.30 -13.61 14.85
N LYS A 70 -18.45 -13.73 15.54
CA LYS A 70 -18.94 -15.02 16.05
C LYS A 70 -19.59 -15.90 14.98
N GLN A 71 -20.06 -15.30 13.88
CA GLN A 71 -20.75 -15.99 12.78
C GLN A 71 -19.84 -16.18 11.57
N GLN A 72 -18.78 -15.37 11.46
CA GLN A 72 -17.82 -15.37 10.36
C GLN A 72 -16.40 -15.29 10.92
N THR A 73 -15.55 -16.24 10.56
CA THR A 73 -14.12 -16.18 10.90
C THR A 73 -13.42 -15.27 9.90
N MET A 74 -12.81 -14.18 10.36
CA MET A 74 -11.91 -13.36 9.56
C MET A 74 -10.47 -13.83 9.72
N GLU A 75 -9.67 -13.79 8.64
CA GLU A 75 -8.23 -13.98 8.71
C GLU A 75 -7.62 -12.87 9.61
N ASN A 76 -6.51 -13.14 10.31
CA ASN A 76 -5.92 -12.17 11.24
C ASN A 76 -5.13 -11.10 10.47
N LEU A 77 -5.85 -10.11 9.92
CA LEU A 77 -5.31 -9.04 9.08
C LEU A 77 -4.35 -8.12 9.84
N GLU A 78 -4.55 -7.90 11.15
CA GLU A 78 -3.61 -7.14 11.98
C GLU A 78 -2.22 -7.80 11.98
N LYS A 79 -2.17 -9.15 12.01
CA LYS A 79 -0.91 -9.88 11.88
C LYS A 79 -0.29 -9.70 10.49
N GLU A 80 -1.09 -9.65 9.42
CA GLU A 80 -0.60 -9.38 8.06
C GLU A 80 -0.01 -7.96 7.95
N HIS A 81 -0.67 -6.94 8.51
CA HIS A 81 -0.15 -5.58 8.55
C HIS A 81 1.23 -5.52 9.23
N LEU A 82 1.39 -6.21 10.37
CA LEU A 82 2.68 -6.26 11.08
C LEU A 82 3.78 -6.97 10.27
N GLU A 83 3.44 -8.05 9.58
CA GLU A 83 4.36 -8.79 8.71
C GLU A 83 4.78 -7.95 7.50
N LEU A 84 3.83 -7.28 6.84
CA LEU A 84 4.09 -6.34 5.74
C LEU A 84 4.98 -5.18 6.18
N ALA A 85 4.70 -4.58 7.34
CA ALA A 85 5.52 -3.52 7.91
C ALA A 85 6.96 -4.00 8.14
N SER A 86 7.14 -5.22 8.66
CA SER A 86 8.47 -5.81 8.86
C SER A 86 9.23 -5.99 7.54
N LYS A 87 8.61 -6.66 6.57
CA LYS A 87 9.20 -6.87 5.22
C LYS A 87 9.55 -5.54 4.55
N THR A 88 8.69 -4.54 4.72
CA THR A 88 8.91 -3.23 4.11
C THR A 88 10.09 -2.49 4.75
N ARG A 89 10.27 -2.58 6.08
CA ARG A 89 11.45 -2.02 6.76
C ARG A 89 12.75 -2.69 6.32
N GLU A 90 12.74 -4.01 6.17
CA GLU A 90 13.89 -4.76 5.67
C GLU A 90 14.26 -4.32 4.25
N PHE A 91 13.28 -4.24 3.34
CA PHE A 91 13.53 -3.81 1.97
C PHE A 91 13.98 -2.33 1.89
N SER A 92 13.38 -1.45 2.69
CA SER A 92 13.76 -0.04 2.77
C SER A 92 15.23 0.13 3.17
N SER A 93 15.70 -0.71 4.11
CA SER A 93 17.11 -0.70 4.53
C SER A 93 18.05 -1.08 3.38
N VAL A 94 17.66 -2.05 2.54
CA VAL A 94 18.44 -2.42 1.35
C VAL A 94 18.48 -1.29 0.31
N ILE A 95 17.36 -0.58 0.11
CA ILE A 95 17.32 0.59 -0.79
C ILE A 95 18.21 1.72 -0.26
N GLU A 96 18.15 2.00 1.05
CA GLU A 96 18.97 3.03 1.68
C GLU A 96 20.46 2.74 1.52
N MET A 97 20.88 1.49 1.69
CA MET A 97 22.27 1.08 1.43
C MET A 97 22.71 1.45 0.01
N ILE A 98 21.88 1.18 -1.01
CA ILE A 98 22.19 1.51 -2.41
C ILE A 98 22.27 3.03 -2.61
N LEU A 99 21.35 3.79 -1.99
CA LEU A 99 21.35 5.26 -2.07
C LEU A 99 22.54 5.91 -1.36
N GLN A 100 23.17 5.19 -0.43
CA GLN A 100 24.40 5.58 0.27
C GLN A 100 25.67 4.98 -0.37
N ASP A 101 25.60 4.59 -1.65
CA ASP A 101 26.71 4.05 -2.45
C ASP A 101 27.30 2.72 -1.92
N ALA A 102 26.56 1.99 -1.08
CA ALA A 102 26.98 0.65 -0.67
C ALA A 102 26.79 -0.37 -1.81
N VAL A 103 27.71 -1.33 -1.89
CA VAL A 103 27.62 -2.41 -2.87
C VAL A 103 26.62 -3.45 -2.39
N VAL A 104 25.48 -3.54 -3.07
CA VAL A 104 24.45 -4.55 -2.84
C VAL A 104 24.41 -5.54 -4.00
N PRO A 105 24.45 -6.86 -3.76
CA PRO A 105 24.24 -7.85 -4.81
C PRO A 105 22.89 -7.68 -5.51
N GLN A 106 22.90 -7.65 -6.85
CA GLN A 106 21.68 -7.39 -7.63
C GLN A 106 20.61 -8.46 -7.40
N ASP A 107 21.00 -9.72 -7.27
CA ASP A 107 20.13 -10.85 -6.96
C ASP A 107 19.43 -10.69 -5.61
N MET A 108 20.15 -10.19 -4.60
CA MET A 108 19.57 -9.86 -3.29
C MET A 108 18.53 -8.74 -3.41
N PHE A 109 18.85 -7.65 -4.11
CA PHE A 109 17.89 -6.56 -4.33
C PHE A 109 16.64 -7.02 -5.08
N VAL A 110 16.83 -7.81 -6.15
CA VAL A 110 15.75 -8.37 -6.96
C VAL A 110 14.84 -9.27 -6.12
N ALA A 111 15.41 -10.12 -5.26
CA ALA A 111 14.64 -10.99 -4.37
C ALA A 111 13.79 -10.19 -3.38
N HIS A 112 14.35 -9.16 -2.73
CA HIS A 112 13.61 -8.31 -1.82
C HIS A 112 12.50 -7.50 -2.52
N LEU A 113 12.79 -6.94 -3.70
CA LEU A 113 11.78 -6.21 -4.47
C LEU A 113 10.64 -7.13 -4.93
N GLU A 114 10.94 -8.36 -5.36
CA GLU A 114 9.94 -9.34 -5.76
C GLU A 114 9.06 -9.78 -4.57
N ASP A 115 9.66 -10.11 -3.43
CA ASP A 115 8.91 -10.46 -2.21
C ASP A 115 8.03 -9.31 -1.71
N PHE A 116 8.54 -8.07 -1.74
CA PHE A 116 7.77 -6.88 -1.38
C PHE A 116 6.54 -6.71 -2.28
N ILE A 117 6.72 -6.77 -3.61
CA ILE A 117 5.60 -6.61 -4.55
C ILE A 117 4.56 -7.72 -4.37
N GLU A 118 4.98 -8.98 -4.25
CA GLU A 118 4.05 -10.10 -4.10
C GLU A 118 3.31 -10.07 -2.76
N SER A 119 3.98 -9.68 -1.67
CA SER A 119 3.34 -9.57 -0.35
C SER A 119 2.26 -8.49 -0.35
N GLN A 120 2.57 -7.30 -0.88
CA GLN A 120 1.60 -6.20 -1.00
C GLN A 120 0.44 -6.57 -1.92
N ARG A 121 0.71 -7.23 -3.06
CA ARG A 121 -0.35 -7.69 -3.98
C ARG A 121 -1.27 -8.71 -3.31
N HIS A 122 -0.70 -9.69 -2.61
CA HIS A 122 -1.48 -10.74 -1.95
C HIS A 122 -2.42 -10.17 -0.90
N HIS A 123 -1.93 -9.22 -0.11
CA HIS A 123 -2.70 -8.52 0.91
C HIS A 123 -3.89 -7.76 0.31
N LEU A 124 -3.66 -6.90 -0.69
CA LEU A 124 -4.73 -6.18 -1.39
C LEU A 124 -5.76 -7.15 -2.01
N GLU A 125 -5.31 -8.29 -2.55
CA GLU A 125 -6.21 -9.32 -3.10
C GLU A 125 -7.05 -10.01 -2.03
N LEU A 126 -6.49 -10.24 -0.85
CA LEU A 126 -7.23 -10.81 0.27
C LEU A 126 -8.36 -9.85 0.68
N GLU A 127 -8.02 -8.58 0.84
CA GLU A 127 -8.95 -7.56 1.31
C GLU A 127 -10.09 -7.35 0.32
N GLU A 128 -9.76 -7.07 -0.94
CA GLU A 128 -10.75 -6.79 -1.99
C GLU A 128 -11.64 -7.99 -2.33
N ARG A 129 -11.12 -9.23 -2.22
CA ARG A 129 -11.87 -10.41 -2.66
C ARG A 129 -12.62 -11.14 -1.56
N LYS A 130 -12.19 -10.98 -0.30
CA LYS A 130 -12.79 -11.71 0.83
C LYS A 130 -13.33 -10.77 1.90
N ILE A 131 -12.56 -9.78 2.30
CA ILE A 131 -12.79 -9.03 3.55
C ILE A 131 -13.78 -7.89 3.32
N LEU A 132 -13.46 -6.97 2.40
CA LEU A 132 -14.28 -5.80 2.11
C LEU A 132 -15.68 -6.18 1.60
N PRO A 133 -15.85 -7.19 0.71
CA PRO A 133 -17.19 -7.62 0.31
C PRO A 133 -18.04 -8.13 1.47
N LEU A 134 -17.43 -8.84 2.42
CA LEU A 134 -18.13 -9.37 3.59
C LEU A 134 -18.58 -8.25 4.55
N ILE A 135 -17.74 -7.23 4.74
CA ILE A 135 -18.08 -6.03 5.51
C ILE A 135 -19.22 -5.27 4.83
N GLU A 136 -19.14 -5.08 3.51
CA GLU A 136 -20.16 -4.39 2.72
C GLU A 136 -21.52 -5.10 2.75
N GLU A 137 -21.53 -6.43 2.75
CA GLU A 137 -22.76 -7.23 2.84
C GLU A 137 -23.41 -7.13 4.22
N LEU A 138 -22.62 -7.08 5.29
CA LEU A 138 -23.11 -7.24 6.66
C LEU A 138 -23.35 -5.94 7.42
N PHE A 139 -22.60 -4.88 7.12
CA PHE A 139 -22.73 -3.60 7.84
C PHE A 139 -24.08 -2.95 7.53
N THR A 140 -24.79 -2.58 8.60
CA THR A 140 -25.99 -1.75 8.52
C THR A 140 -25.62 -0.28 8.30
N THR A 141 -26.64 0.57 8.11
CA THR A 141 -26.41 2.02 7.99
C THR A 141 -25.83 2.60 9.29
N GLU A 142 -26.26 2.09 10.43
CA GLU A 142 -25.78 2.49 11.75
C GLU A 142 -24.31 2.09 11.96
N ASP A 143 -23.91 0.91 11.50
CA ASP A 143 -22.50 0.47 11.56
C ASP A 143 -21.61 1.39 10.73
N TRP A 144 -22.04 1.72 9.50
CA TRP A 144 -21.32 2.67 8.65
C TRP A 144 -21.19 4.04 9.28
N GLN A 145 -22.27 4.56 9.89
CA GLN A 145 -22.22 5.84 10.61
C GLN A 145 -21.27 5.79 11.80
N HIS A 146 -21.23 4.67 12.53
CA HIS A 146 -20.34 4.48 13.67
C HIS A 146 -18.87 4.51 13.24
N VAL A 147 -18.46 3.65 12.31
CA VAL A 147 -17.06 3.58 11.86
C VAL A 147 -16.60 4.89 11.21
N GLU A 148 -17.47 5.57 10.47
CA GLU A 148 -17.22 6.91 9.93
C GLU A 148 -16.93 7.93 11.03
N SER A 149 -17.67 7.88 12.14
CA SER A 149 -17.49 8.81 13.26
C SER A 149 -16.17 8.62 14.02
N LEU A 150 -15.53 7.46 13.89
CA LEU A 150 -14.23 7.16 14.52
C LEU A 150 -13.06 7.78 13.73
N TRP A 151 -13.25 8.10 12.45
CA TRP A 151 -12.21 8.69 11.62
C TRP A 151 -12.14 10.21 11.77
N SER A 152 -10.97 10.72 12.11
CA SER A 152 -10.74 12.16 12.34
C SER A 152 -9.42 12.67 11.77
N VAL A 153 -8.69 11.83 11.03
CA VAL A 153 -7.38 12.15 10.47
C VAL A 153 -7.55 12.82 9.10
N SER A 154 -6.67 13.77 8.76
CA SER A 154 -6.65 14.37 7.43
C SER A 154 -6.31 13.32 6.36
N GLU A 155 -7.00 13.40 5.23
CA GLU A 155 -6.85 12.50 4.08
C GLU A 155 -6.05 13.16 2.94
N ASP A 156 -5.26 14.20 3.24
CA ASP A 156 -4.40 14.84 2.23
C ASP A 156 -3.37 13.84 1.71
N ASP A 157 -3.58 13.36 0.50
CA ASP A 157 -2.69 12.42 -0.17
C ASP A 157 -1.46 13.16 -0.72
N PRO A 158 -0.24 12.80 -0.28
CA PRO A 158 0.97 13.55 -0.60
C PRO A 158 1.51 13.29 -2.02
N VAL A 159 0.85 12.41 -2.80
CA VAL A 159 1.21 12.03 -4.18
C VAL A 159 0.05 12.27 -5.15
N PHE A 160 -1.15 11.80 -4.79
CA PHE A 160 -2.34 11.80 -5.64
C PHE A 160 -3.31 12.95 -5.31
N GLY A 161 -3.07 13.69 -4.23
CA GLY A 161 -3.83 14.88 -3.86
C GLY A 161 -3.38 16.16 -4.57
N ASP A 162 -4.01 17.28 -4.24
CA ASP A 162 -3.75 18.58 -4.88
C ASP A 162 -2.38 19.16 -4.48
N THR A 163 -1.89 18.82 -3.28
CA THR A 163 -0.61 19.31 -2.75
C THR A 163 0.39 18.16 -2.64
N VAL A 164 1.33 18.11 -3.57
CA VAL A 164 2.40 17.10 -3.57
C VAL A 164 3.46 17.46 -2.52
N ALA A 165 3.79 16.53 -1.63
CA ALA A 165 4.88 16.73 -0.68
C ALA A 165 6.23 16.68 -1.41
N ASP A 166 7.17 17.55 -0.99
CA ASP A 166 8.48 17.69 -1.65
C ASP A 166 9.24 16.36 -1.81
N ARG A 167 9.10 15.45 -0.84
CA ARG A 167 9.74 14.13 -0.84
C ARG A 167 9.19 13.15 -1.88
N TYR A 168 8.02 13.40 -2.47
CA TYR A 168 7.40 12.50 -3.47
C TYR A 168 7.29 13.13 -4.86
N LYS A 169 8.13 14.15 -5.15
CA LYS A 169 8.06 14.86 -6.44
C LYS A 169 8.28 13.93 -7.63
N GLN A 170 9.28 13.06 -7.58
CA GLN A 170 9.57 12.15 -8.71
C GLN A 170 8.45 11.14 -8.89
N LEU A 171 7.91 10.64 -7.78
CA LEU A 171 6.79 9.74 -7.81
C LEU A 171 5.54 10.39 -8.42
N ALA A 172 5.17 11.57 -7.95
CA ALA A 172 4.00 12.29 -8.45
C ALA A 172 4.13 12.63 -9.96
N GLU A 173 5.32 13.01 -10.41
CA GLU A 173 5.61 13.19 -11.85
C GLU A 173 5.45 11.90 -12.65
N ARG A 174 6.01 10.79 -12.16
CA ARG A 174 5.93 9.49 -12.83
C ARG A 174 4.50 8.99 -12.95
N VAL A 175 3.70 9.15 -11.90
CA VAL A 175 2.28 8.77 -11.85
C VAL A 175 1.48 9.56 -12.89
N ARG A 176 1.67 10.88 -12.98
CA ARG A 176 1.00 11.73 -13.98
C ARG A 176 1.37 11.38 -15.42
N GLN A 177 2.63 10.99 -15.66
CA GLN A 177 3.06 10.52 -16.99
C GLN A 177 2.38 9.22 -17.40
N SER A 178 2.26 8.25 -16.47
CA SER A 178 1.52 7.01 -16.75
C SER A 178 0.07 7.27 -17.13
N ASP A 179 -0.60 8.24 -16.49
CA ASP A 179 -1.99 8.57 -16.82
C ASP A 179 -2.16 9.15 -18.22
N THR A 180 -1.09 9.67 -18.82
CA THR A 180 -1.11 10.21 -20.18
C THR A 180 -0.79 9.13 -21.23
N GLU A 181 -0.15 8.03 -20.84
CA GLU A 181 0.21 6.91 -21.73
C GLU A 181 -0.95 5.93 -21.98
N TYR A 182 -2.04 6.02 -21.20
CA TYR A 182 -3.21 5.14 -21.28
C TYR A 182 -4.53 5.88 -21.65
N VAL A 183 -4.44 7.11 -22.18
CA VAL A 183 -5.59 7.87 -22.74
C VAL A 183 -5.57 7.85 -24.26
#